data_AF-A0A1S8CUU5-F1
#
_entry.id   AF-A0A1S8CUU5-F1
#
_cell.length_a   1.000
_cell.length_b   1.000
_cell.length_c   1.000
_cell.angle_alpha   90.00
_cell.angle_beta   90.00
_cell.angle_gamma   90.00
#
_symmetry.space_group_name_H-M   'P 1'
#
loop_
_entity.id
_entity.type
_entity.pdbx_description
1 polymer ?
#
loop_
_entity_poly.entity_id
_entity_poly.type
_entity_poly.pdbx_seq_one_letter_code
_entity_poly.pdbx_strand_id
1 'polypeptide(L)' 'MAMRPEVKRNGWLIIGFAVLQCVLLQTAVHQQWLDLNYSQRAATYTLSGIFCATLILLALLYMVVKGNPDNYDS' A
#
# COMPACT_ATOMS: atom_id res chain seq x y z
N MET A 1 2.56 -22.94 13.32
CA MET A 1 2.32 -22.32 12.00
C MET A 1 3.42 -21.30 11.74
N ALA A 2 4.54 -21.74 11.16
CA ALA A 2 5.67 -20.87 10.87
C ALA A 2 5.55 -20.35 9.43
N MET A 3 5.16 -19.08 9.30
CA MET A 3 5.10 -18.40 8.01
C MET A 3 6.51 -18.31 7.41
N ARG A 4 6.66 -18.54 6.09
CA ARG A 4 7.99 -18.42 5.46
C ARG A 4 8.54 -17.00 5.64
N PRO A 5 9.81 -16.84 6.08
CA PRO A 5 10.39 -15.54 6.41
C PRO A 5 10.41 -14.57 5.22
N GLU A 6 10.49 -15.08 3.99
CA GLU A 6 10.46 -14.28 2.76
C GLU A 6 9.12 -13.59 2.51
N VAL A 7 8.01 -14.29 2.77
CA VAL A 7 6.65 -13.76 2.56
C VAL A 7 6.34 -12.67 3.57
N LYS A 8 6.78 -12.87 4.81
CA LYS A 8 6.71 -11.86 5.87
C LYS A 8 7.50 -10.60 5.47
N ARG A 9 8.74 -10.74 4.97
CA ARG A 9 9.56 -9.60 4.56
C ARG A 9 8.93 -8.81 3.41
N ASN A 10 8.40 -9.49 2.40
CA ASN A 10 7.75 -8.84 1.27
C ASN A 10 6.45 -8.16 1.66
N GLY A 11 5.64 -8.77 2.54
CA GLY A 11 4.44 -8.13 3.07
C GLY A 11 4.73 -6.82 3.82
N TRP A 12 5.77 -6.81 4.67
CA TRP A 12 6.22 -5.60 5.37
C TRP A 12 6.74 -4.52 4.39
N LEU A 13 7.43 -4.91 3.32
CA LEU A 13 7.87 -3.97 2.28
C LEU A 13 6.68 -3.31 1.56
N ILE A 14 5.63 -4.06 1.24
CA ILE A 14 4.44 -3.51 0.56
C ILE A 14 3.70 -2.54 1.50
N ILE A 15 3.60 -2.88 2.79
CA ILE A 15 3.01 -1.98 3.79
C ILE A 15 3.84 -0.70 3.91
N GLY A 16 5.17 -0.82 4.02
CA GLY A 16 6.07 0.34 4.06
C GLY A 16 5.96 1.21 2.81
N PHE A 17 5.87 0.60 1.64
CA PHE A 17 5.67 1.30 0.37
C PHE A 17 4.32 2.04 0.32
N ALA A 18 3.23 1.42 0.79
CA ALA A 18 1.91 2.04 0.84
C ALA A 18 1.89 3.26 1.76
N VAL A 19 2.51 3.17 2.94
CA VAL A 19 2.63 4.29 3.88
C VAL A 19 3.46 5.41 3.27
N LEU A 20 4.60 5.09 2.66
CA LEU A 20 5.48 6.06 2.03
C LEU A 20 4.81 6.76 0.85
N GLN A 21 4.10 6.03 -0.01
CA GLN A 21 3.26 6.57 -1.09
C GLN A 21 2.21 7.55 -0.55
N CYS A 22 1.52 7.19 0.54
CA CYS A 22 0.49 8.03 1.15
C CYS A 22 1.06 9.35 1.69
N VAL A 23 2.20 9.28 2.41
CA VAL A 23 2.87 10.46 2.98
C VAL A 23 3.45 11.36 1.89
N LEU A 24 4.05 10.78 0.84
CA LEU A 24 4.58 11.55 -0.29
C LEU A 24 3.49 12.32 -1.04
N LEU A 25 2.34 11.70 -1.33
CA LEU A 25 1.23 12.43 -1.98
C LEU A 25 0.66 13.52 -1.08
N GLN A 26 0.50 13.23 0.21
CA GLN A 26 -0.06 14.17 1.16
C GLN A 26 0.84 15.40 1.35
N THR A 27 2.16 15.19 1.43
CA THR A 27 3.17 16.26 1.48
C THR A 27 3.22 17.07 0.19
N ALA A 28 3.15 16.42 -0.98
CA ALA A 28 3.11 17.11 -2.29
C ALA A 28 1.86 18.00 -2.44
N VAL A 29 0.69 17.53 -2.00
CA VAL A 29 -0.55 18.31 -1.99
C VAL A 29 -0.50 19.45 -0.97
N HIS A 30 0.11 19.23 0.20
CA HIS A 30 0.21 20.24 1.25
C HIS A 30 1.16 21.38 0.89
N GLN A 31 2.32 21.05 0.30
CA GLN A 31 3.31 22.02 -0.14
C GLN A 31 2.96 22.74 -1.46
N GLN A 32 1.82 22.42 -2.10
CA GLN A 32 1.41 23.00 -3.40
C GLN A 32 2.45 22.84 -4.51
N TRP A 33 3.29 21.79 -4.46
CA TRP A 33 4.32 21.54 -5.47
C TRP A 33 3.76 21.28 -6.87
N LEU A 34 2.50 20.89 -6.93
CA LEU A 34 1.76 20.82 -8.16
C LEU A 34 0.76 21.99 -8.15
N ASP A 35 0.82 22.84 -9.17
CA ASP A 35 -0.12 23.94 -9.42
C ASP A 35 -1.50 23.37 -9.82
N LEU A 36 -2.08 22.57 -8.91
CA LEU A 36 -3.33 21.85 -9.09
C LEU A 36 -4.46 22.71 -8.54
N ASN A 37 -5.52 22.84 -9.35
CA ASN A 37 -6.74 23.55 -8.96
C ASN A 37 -7.40 22.86 -7.75
N TYR A 38 -8.22 23.59 -6.98
CA TYR A 38 -8.79 23.13 -5.71
C TYR A 38 -9.49 21.77 -5.84
N SER A 39 -10.23 21.56 -6.93
CA SER A 39 -10.92 20.31 -7.26
C SER A 39 -9.96 19.13 -7.46
N GLN A 40 -8.81 19.38 -8.08
CA GLN A 40 -7.82 18.34 -8.35
C GLN A 40 -7.10 17.93 -7.07
N ARG A 41 -6.80 18.88 -6.16
CA ARG A 41 -6.19 18.59 -4.85
C ARG A 41 -7.07 17.66 -4.02
N ALA A 42 -8.38 17.94 -3.95
CA ALA A 42 -9.34 17.09 -3.26
C ALA A 42 -9.43 15.68 -3.89
N ALA A 43 -9.45 15.60 -5.23
CA ALA A 43 -9.46 14.32 -5.92
C ALA A 43 -8.20 13.49 -5.65
N THR A 44 -7.01 14.09 -5.67
CA THR A 44 -5.75 13.41 -5.34
C THR A 44 -5.71 12.92 -3.89
N TYR A 45 -6.25 13.70 -2.95
CA TYR A 45 -6.30 13.29 -1.55
C TYR A 45 -7.17 12.05 -1.35
N THR A 46 -8.37 12.05 -1.95
CA THR A 46 -9.30 10.90 -1.90
C THR A 46 -8.72 9.68 -2.59
N LEU A 47 -8.16 9.85 -3.80
CA LEU A 47 -7.52 8.75 -4.54
C LEU A 47 -6.33 8.16 -3.76
N SER A 48 -5.53 9.00 -3.10
CA SER A 48 -4.42 8.54 -2.24
C SER A 48 -4.92 7.66 -1.10
N GLY A 49 -6.02 8.04 -0.44
CA GLY A 49 -6.62 7.24 0.63
C GLY A 49 -7.12 5.87 0.14
N ILE A 50 -7.80 5.84 -1.01
CA ILE A 50 -8.28 4.61 -1.64
C ILE A 50 -7.10 3.71 -2.04
N PHE A 51 -6.06 4.29 -2.65
CA PHE A 51 -4.88 3.56 -3.07
C PHE A 51 -4.13 2.94 -1.89
N CYS A 52 -3.98 3.69 -0.80
CA CYS A 52 -3.35 3.22 0.43
C CYS A 52 -4.12 2.04 1.04
N ALA A 53 -5.45 2.15 1.17
CA ALA A 53 -6.29 1.06 1.68
C ALA A 53 -6.22 -0.19 0.79
N THR A 54 -6.23 -0.02 -0.54
CA THR A 54 -6.16 -1.12 -1.50
C THR A 54 -4.81 -1.83 -1.45
N LEU A 55 -3.71 -1.09 -1.33
CA LEU A 55 -2.36 -1.66 -1.19
C LEU A 55 -2.21 -2.46 0.11
N ILE A 56 -2.77 -1.98 1.23
CA ILE A 56 -2.76 -2.71 2.50
C ILE A 56 -3.54 -4.02 2.37
N LEU A 57 -4.71 -3.99 1.74
CA LEU A 57 -5.50 -5.20 1.49
C LEU A 57 -4.76 -6.20 0.58
N LEU A 58 -4.12 -5.73 -0.49
CA LEU A 58 -3.29 -6.55 -1.37
C LEU A 58 -2.08 -7.15 -0.63
N ALA A 59 -1.43 -6.38 0.26
CA ALA A 59 -0.32 -6.85 1.07
C ALA A 59 -0.75 -7.98 2.03
N LEU A 60 -1.91 -7.81 2.67
CA LEU A 60 -2.51 -8.84 3.52
C LEU A 60 -2.91 -10.07 2.70
N LEU A 61 -3.53 -9.90 1.53
CA LEU A 61 -3.88 -10.99 0.63
C LEU A 61 -2.65 -11.78 0.19
N TYR A 62 -1.57 -11.09 -0.19
CA TYR A 62 -0.30 -11.74 -0.54
C TYR A 62 0.25 -12.55 0.64
N MET A 63 0.23 -11.96 1.84
CA MET A 63 0.64 -12.64 3.06
C MET A 63 -0.23 -13.86 3.37
N VAL A 64 -1.55 -13.81 3.16
CA VAL A 64 -2.44 -14.94 3.40
C VAL A 64 -2.25 -16.04 2.35
N VAL A 65 -2.21 -15.70 1.07
CA VAL A 65 -2.07 -16.67 -0.03
C VAL A 65 -0.70 -17.36 0.01
N LYS A 66 0.39 -16.61 0.11
CA LYS A 66 1.75 -17.18 0.14
C LYS A 66 2.24 -17.60 1.52
N GLY A 67 1.59 -17.13 2.59
CA GLY A 67 2.00 -17.43 3.96
C GLY A 67 1.69 -18.86 4.40
N ASN A 68 0.80 -19.55 3.68
CA ASN A 68 0.45 -20.94 3.98
C ASN A 68 1.34 -21.90 3.17
N PRO A 69 2.16 -22.74 3.82
CA PRO A 69 3.01 -23.71 3.13
C PRO A 69 2.24 -24.87 2.49
N ASP A 70 0.97 -25.10 2.84
CA ASP A 70 0.15 -26.22 2.36
C ASP A 70 -0.54 -26.00 0.99
N ASN A 71 -0.51 -24.79 0.41
CA ASN A 71 -1.23 -24.49 -0.83
C ASN A 71 -0.41 -24.71 -2.13
N TYR A 72 0.70 -25.45 -2.08
CA TYR A 72 1.54 -25.77 -3.24
C TYR A 72 1.85 -27.27 -3.39
N ASP A 73 0.95 -28.14 -2.90
CA ASP A 73 0.92 -29.56 -3.27
C ASP A 73 -0.43 -29.90 -3.91
N SER A 74 -0.63 -29.44 -5.16
CA SER A 74 -1.60 -29.94 -6.14
C SER A 74 -1.22 -29.42 -7.53
#